data_AF-A0A7Y4KQW6-F1
#
_entry.id   AF-A0A7Y4KQW6-F1
#
_cell.length_a   1.000
_cell.length_b   1.000
_cell.length_c   1.000
_cell.angle_alpha   90.00
_cell.angle_beta   90.00
_cell.angle_gamma   90.00
#
_symmetry.space_group_name_H-M   'P 1'
#
loop_
_entity.id
_entity.type
_entity.pdbx_description
1 polymer ?
#
loop_
_entity_poly.entity_id
_entity_poly.type
_entity_poly.pdbx_seq_one_letter_code
_entity_poly.pdbx_strand_id
1 'polypeptide(L)' 'LVDRLAKGYLPNFPFKPESFFSFPVSVVLGGVLLGLVAALAGAYFPSRRAAATDPARTLAG' A
#
# COMPACT_ATOMS: atom_id res chain seq x y z
N LEU A 1 12.72 -6.26 5.69
CA LEU A 1 13.78 -6.01 4.67
C LEU A 1 14.57 -4.74 5.04
N VAL A 2 13.92 -3.58 5.10
CA VAL A 2 14.54 -2.27 5.38
C VAL A 2 15.32 -2.26 6.70
N ASP A 3 14.74 -2.78 7.78
CA ASP A 3 15.45 -2.88 9.08
C ASP A 3 16.74 -3.72 9.01
N ARG A 4 16.71 -4.82 8.24
CA ARG A 4 17.88 -5.68 8.00
C ARG A 4 18.96 -4.97 7.18
N LEU A 5 18.55 -4.20 6.16
CA LEU A 5 19.47 -3.39 5.36
C LEU A 5 20.09 -2.27 6.19
N ALA A 6 19.29 -1.56 6.98
CA ALA A 6 19.77 -0.51 7.88
C ALA A 6 20.83 -1.05 8.85
N LYS A 7 20.59 -2.22 9.47
CA LYS A 7 21.58 -2.85 10.35
C LYS A 7 22.90 -3.19 9.65
N GLY A 8 22.83 -3.73 8.44
CA GLY A 8 24.00 -4.20 7.69
C GLY A 8 24.82 -3.08 7.05
N TYR A 9 24.19 -1.99 6.63
CA TYR A 9 24.87 -0.86 5.98
C TYR A 9 25.32 0.23 6.95
N LEU A 10 24.65 0.40 8.11
CA LEU A 10 25.11 1.36 9.10
C LEU A 10 26.29 0.78 9.90
N PRO A 11 27.37 1.58 10.12
CA PRO A 11 28.46 1.18 11.00
C PRO A 11 27.94 0.90 12.41
N ASN A 12 28.71 0.19 13.22
CA ASN A 12 28.39 0.04 14.64
C ASN A 12 28.77 1.33 15.36
N PHE A 13 27.82 1.87 16.12
CA PHE A 13 27.99 3.08 16.93
C PHE A 13 27.32 2.87 18.30
N PRO A 14 27.71 3.65 19.32
CA PRO A 14 27.12 3.52 20.65
C PRO A 14 25.60 3.67 20.61
N PHE A 15 24.87 2.83 21.34
CA PHE A 15 23.39 2.83 21.40
C PHE A 15 22.67 2.48 20.09
N LYS A 16 23.32 1.79 19.14
CA LYS A 16 22.64 1.28 17.94
C LYS A 16 21.51 0.31 18.35
N PRO A 17 20.25 0.57 17.97
CA PRO A 17 19.13 -0.26 18.39
C PRO A 17 19.12 -1.60 17.66
N GLU A 18 18.56 -2.62 18.33
CA GLU A 18 18.32 -3.93 17.73
C GLU A 18 17.21 -3.91 16.68
N SER A 19 16.43 -2.84 16.55
CA SER A 19 15.47 -2.65 15.46
C SER A 19 15.24 -1.15 15.32
N PHE A 20 15.37 -0.62 14.11
CA PHE A 20 15.04 0.76 13.80
C PHE A 20 13.54 0.95 13.55
N PHE A 21 12.83 -0.12 13.21
CA PHE A 21 11.42 -0.10 12.84
C PHE A 21 10.66 -1.18 13.61
N SER A 22 10.13 -0.82 14.78
CA SER A 22 9.31 -1.70 15.61
C SER A 22 7.88 -1.17 15.66
N PHE A 23 7.03 -1.70 14.78
CA PHE A 23 5.61 -1.36 14.73
C PHE A 23 4.76 -2.58 15.07
N PRO A 24 3.68 -2.43 15.86
CA PRO A 24 2.72 -3.51 16.05
C PRO A 24 2.16 -3.95 14.70
N VAL A 25 2.11 -5.27 14.46
CA VAL A 25 1.61 -5.85 13.21
C VAL A 25 0.19 -5.37 12.90
N SER A 26 -0.63 -5.16 13.94
CA SER A 26 -1.99 -4.62 13.83
C SER A 26 -2.05 -3.23 13.19
N VAL A 27 -1.10 -2.34 13.51
CA VAL A 27 -1.07 -0.97 12.96
C VAL A 27 -0.72 -0.99 11.48
N VAL A 28 0.27 -1.81 11.10
CA VAL A 28 0.69 -1.95 9.70
C VAL A 28 -0.44 -2.55 8.86
N LEU A 29 -1.03 -3.66 9.31
CA LEU A 29 -2.14 -4.30 8.61
C LEU A 29 -3.37 -3.39 8.56
N GLY A 30 -3.70 -2.71 9.66
CA GLY A 30 -4.81 -1.77 9.72
C GLY A 30 -4.66 -0.63 8.72
N GLY A 31 -3.48 -0.01 8.65
CA GLY A 31 -3.19 1.06 7.69
C GLY A 31 -3.31 0.59 6.24
N VAL A 32 -2.73 -0.58 5.92
CA VAL A 32 -2.82 -1.16 4.57
C VAL A 32 -4.27 -1.47 4.19
N LEU A 33 -5.03 -2.10 5.09
CA LEU A 33 -6.43 -2.45 4.85
C LEU A 33 -7.31 -1.22 4.69
N LEU A 34 -7.14 -0.20 5.54
CA LEU A 34 -7.88 1.05 5.41
C LEU A 34 -7.59 1.76 4.10
N GLY A 35 -6.31 1.86 3.70
CA GLY A 35 -5.93 2.44 2.42
C GLY A 35 -6.54 1.68 1.23
N LEU A 36 -6.49 0.34 1.27
CA LEU A 36 -7.11 -0.51 0.26
C LEU A 36 -8.63 -0.29 0.16
N VAL A 37 -9.34 -0.30 1.30
CA VAL A 37 -10.79 -0.08 1.34
C VAL A 37 -11.14 1.31 0.82
N ALA A 38 -10.39 2.35 1.20
CA ALA A 38 -10.61 3.70 0.71
C ALA A 38 -10.39 3.80 -0.81
N ALA A 39 -9.34 3.18 -1.35
CA ALA A 39 -9.08 3.14 -2.78
C ALA A 39 -10.19 2.44 -3.55
N LEU A 40 -10.65 1.27 -3.05
CA LEU A 40 -11.77 0.54 -3.65
C LEU A 40 -13.07 1.34 -3.60
N ALA A 41 -13.38 1.97 -2.46
CA ALA A 41 -14.58 2.79 -2.32
C ALA A 41 -14.56 3.99 -3.27
N GLY A 42 -13.42 4.68 -3.40
CA GLY A 42 -13.26 5.81 -4.32
C GLY A 42 -13.37 5.41 -5.79
N ALA A 43 -12.82 4.25 -6.17
CA ALA A 43 -12.86 3.75 -7.54
C ALA A 43 -14.18 3.07 -7.93
N TYR A 44 -15.01 2.67 -6.96
CA TYR A 44 -16.18 1.83 -7.21
C TYR A 44 -17.17 2.42 -8.23
N PHE A 45 -17.60 3.67 -8.04
CA PHE A 45 -18.54 4.33 -8.95
C PHE A 45 -18.00 4.58 -10.37
N PRO A 46 -16.79 5.15 -10.56
CA PRO A 46 -16.24 5.35 -11.91
C PRO A 46 -15.97 4.02 -12.62
N SER A 47 -15.40 3.02 -11.93
CA SER A 47 -15.12 1.71 -12.54
C SER A 47 -16.41 0.99 -12.96
N ARG A 48 -17.46 1.06 -12.14
CA ARG A 48 -18.77 0.45 -12.47
C ARG A 48 -19.45 1.12 -13.66
N ARG A 49 -19.32 2.44 -13.81
CA ARG A 49 -19.83 3.18 -14.97
C ARG A 49 -19.06 2.84 -16.25
N ALA A 50 -17.74 2.75 -16.17
CA ALA A 50 -16.90 2.34 -17.31
C ALA A 50 -17.27 0.94 -17.79
N ALA A 51 -17.43 -0.02 -16.87
CA ALA A 51 -17.80 -1.40 -17.20
C ALA A 51 -19.21 -1.55 -17.80
N ALA A 52 -20.12 -0.61 -17.52
CA ALA A 52 -21.48 -0.61 -18.06
C ALA A 52 -21.59 0.05 -19.46
N THR A 53 -20.49 0.54 -20.02
CA THR A 53 -20.48 1.13 -21.36
C THR A 53 -20.55 0.03 -22.41
N ASP A 54 -21.54 0.10 -23.31
CA ASP A 54 -21.77 -0.86 -24.37
C ASP A 54 -20.52 -1.01 -25.28
N PRO A 55 -19.94 -2.23 -25.41
CA PRO A 55 -18.77 -2.48 -26.24
C PRO A 55 -18.94 -2.07 -27.71
N ALA A 56 -20.17 -2.05 -28.23
CA ALA A 56 -20.45 -1.63 -29.60
C ALA A 56 -20.29 -0.12 -29.79
N ARG A 57 -20.45 0.69 -28.73
CA ARG A 57 -20.24 2.15 -28.79
C ARG A 57 -18.79 2.57 -28.63
N THR A 58 -17.94 1.76 -28.00
CA THR A 58 -16.53 2.09 -27.80
C THR A 58 -15.65 1.78 -29.02
N LEU A 59 -16.11 0.93 -29.95
CA LEU A 59 -15.37 0.59 -31.17
C LEU A 59 -15.71 1.47 -32.39
N ALA A 60 -16.81 2.24 -32.32
CA ALA A 60 -17.31 3.08 -33.40
C ALA A 60 -16.97 4.58 -33.23
N GLY A 61 -16.16 4.93 -32.23
CA GLY A 61 -15.65 6.27 -31.95
C GLY A 61 -14.15 6.36 -32.14
#